data_AF-A0A968CJV4-F1
#
_entry.id   AF-A0A968CJV4-F1
#
_cell.length_a   1.000
_cell.length_b   1.000
_cell.length_c   1.000
_cell.angle_alpha   90.00
_cell.angle_beta   90.00
_cell.angle_gamma   90.00
#
_symmetry.space_group_name_H-M   'P 1'
#
loop_
_entity.id
_entity.type
_entity.pdbx_description
1 polymer ?
#
loop_
_entity_poly.entity_id
_entity_poly.type
_entity_poly.pdbx_seq_one_letter_code
_entity_poly.pdbx_strand_id
1 'polypeptide(L)' 'WFDLLGERFDEVGVEADAIVGVEAAFSPERARSLGVEPGPDFGRLAEGEAVTVDGREVSPAEVHERRTVRYPR' A
#
# COMPACT_ATOMS: atom_id res chain seq x y z
N TRP A 1 7.51 16.51 24.26
CA TRP A 1 7.34 17.22 22.99
C TRP A 1 7.68 16.26 21.87
N PHE A 2 6.74 15.39 21.47
CA PHE A 2 6.82 14.69 20.19
C PHE A 2 5.42 14.73 19.62
N ASP A 3 5.26 15.65 18.69
CA ASP A 3 4.04 15.93 17.97
C ASP A 3 4.06 15.08 16.70
N LEU A 4 3.16 14.09 16.68
CA LEU A 4 2.30 13.73 15.57
C LEU A 4 2.86 13.88 14.12
N LEU A 5 3.20 12.74 13.50
CA LEU A 5 2.86 12.49 12.10
C LEU A 5 2.17 11.11 11.99
N GLY A 6 0.87 11.09 12.27
CA GLY A 6 -0.07 10.39 11.40
C GLY A 6 -0.08 11.11 10.04
N GLU A 7 -0.41 10.52 8.92
CA GLU A 7 -1.24 9.38 8.60
C GLU A 7 -0.56 8.65 7.41
N ARG A 8 -0.95 7.40 7.10
CA ARG A 8 -0.53 6.56 5.94
C ARG A 8 0.40 5.37 6.17
N PHE A 9 0.64 4.93 7.41
CA PHE A 9 1.26 3.62 7.62
C PHE A 9 0.44 2.79 8.59
N ASP A 10 -0.29 1.84 8.02
CA ASP A 10 -1.00 0.79 8.73
C ASP A 10 0.08 -0.09 9.40
N GLU A 11 0.21 0.06 10.72
CA GLU A 11 1.04 -0.75 11.63
C GLU A 11 2.57 -0.56 11.54
N VAL A 12 3.09 0.46 12.25
CA VAL A 12 4.53 0.60 12.53
C VAL A 12 4.85 -0.06 13.88
N GLY A 13 5.40 -1.28 13.83
CA GLY A 13 5.99 -1.94 15.00
C GLY A 13 7.39 -1.40 15.26
N VAL A 14 7.55 -0.58 16.30
CA VAL A 14 8.88 -0.09 16.72
C VAL A 14 9.53 -1.16 17.60
N GLU A 15 10.27 -2.09 17.00
CA GLU A 15 11.24 -2.90 17.74
C GLU A 15 12.50 -2.06 17.99
N ALA A 16 13.02 -2.12 19.21
CA ALA A 16 13.85 -1.11 19.87
C ALA A 16 15.19 -0.70 19.21
N ASP A 17 15.50 -1.12 17.98
CA ASP A 17 16.73 -0.75 17.27
C ASP A 17 16.57 -0.60 15.73
N ALA A 18 15.35 -0.70 15.18
CA ALA A 18 15.10 -0.51 13.75
C ALA A 18 13.69 0.00 13.46
N ILE A 19 13.57 1.01 12.59
CA ILE A 19 12.27 1.38 12.03
C ILE A 19 11.92 0.34 10.96
N VAL A 20 10.94 -0.50 11.27
CA VAL A 20 10.34 -1.42 10.30
C VAL A 20 9.20 -0.68 9.62
N GLY A 21 9.46 -0.16 8.42
CA GLY A 21 8.40 0.35 7.55
C GLY A 21 7.81 -0.81 6.76
N VAL A 22 6.52 -1.09 6.94
CA VAL A 22 5.77 -1.88 5.96
C VAL A 22 5.37 -0.91 4.85
N GLU A 23 6.24 -0.71 3.87
CA GLU A 23 5.85 0.01 2.66
C GLU A 23 5.08 -0.97 1.77
N ALA A 24 3.76 -0.78 1.73
CA ALA A 24 2.89 -1.42 0.76
C ALA A 24 3.04 -0.66 -0.58
N ALA A 25 3.94 -1.12 -1.45
CA ALA A 25 4.20 -0.47 -2.73
C ALA A 25 3.18 -0.93 -3.78
N PHE A 26 2.50 -0.01 -4.44
CA PHE A 26 1.56 -0.31 -5.52
C PHE A 26 2.27 -1.04 -6.68
N SER A 27 1.74 -2.20 -7.09
CA SER A 27 2.20 -2.99 -8.22
C SER A 27 1.26 -2.81 -9.42
N PRO A 28 1.64 -2.00 -10.43
CA PRO A 28 0.84 -1.83 -11.65
C PRO A 28 0.67 -3.13 -12.44
N GLU A 29 1.61 -4.07 -12.32
CA GLU A 29 1.53 -5.39 -12.96
C GLU A 29 0.44 -6.28 -12.32
N ARG A 30 0.32 -6.28 -10.98
CA ARG A 30 -0.79 -6.98 -10.30
C ARG A 30 -2.13 -6.37 -10.66
N ALA A 31 -2.22 -5.04 -10.67
CA ALA A 31 -3.44 -4.34 -11.04
C ALA A 31 -3.92 -4.74 -12.45
N ARG A 32 -3.02 -4.73 -13.44
CA ARG A 32 -3.33 -5.22 -14.80
C ARG A 32 -3.75 -6.69 -14.84
N SER A 33 -3.11 -7.54 -14.04
CA SER A 33 -3.45 -8.96 -13.97
C SER A 33 -4.84 -9.22 -13.40
N LEU A 34 -5.37 -8.28 -12.61
CA LEU A 34 -6.73 -8.28 -12.05
C LEU A 34 -7.74 -7.56 -12.96
N GLY A 35 -7.32 -7.14 -14.16
CA GLY A 35 -8.16 -6.43 -15.12
C GLY A 35 -8.19 -4.92 -14.93
N VAL A 36 -7.53 -4.38 -13.90
CA VAL A 36 -7.49 -2.94 -13.66
C VAL A 36 -6.62 -2.28 -14.73
N GLU A 37 -7.20 -1.37 -15.50
CA GLU A 37 -6.48 -0.59 -16.51
C GLU A 37 -5.81 0.64 -15.89
N PRO A 38 -4.66 1.09 -16.42
CA PRO A 38 -4.00 2.31 -15.97
C PRO A 38 -4.93 3.51 -16.15
N GLY A 39 -5.14 4.27 -15.07
CA GLY A 39 -6.10 5.35 -15.05
C GLY A 39 -6.50 5.75 -13.63
N PRO A 40 -7.70 6.33 -13.43
CA PRO A 40 -8.18 6.75 -12.12
C PRO A 40 -8.17 5.63 -11.07
N ASP A 41 -8.46 4.40 -11.48
CA ASP A 41 -8.53 3.25 -10.59
C ASP A 41 -7.15 2.84 -10.04
N PHE A 42 -6.06 3.07 -10.77
CA PHE A 42 -4.71 2.92 -10.24
C PHE A 42 -4.42 3.91 -9.12
N GLY A 43 -4.86 5.15 -9.29
CA GLY A 43 -4.73 6.19 -8.25
C GLY A 43 -5.49 5.79 -7.00
N ARG A 44 -6.77 5.43 -7.15
CA ARG A 44 -7.62 4.96 -6.03
C ARG A 44 -6.98 3.79 -5.29
N LEU A 45 -6.54 2.76 -6.01
CA LEU A 45 -5.87 1.62 -5.40
C LEU A 45 -4.57 2.01 -4.70
N ALA A 46 -3.76 2.89 -5.30
CA ALA A 46 -2.54 3.41 -4.68
C ALA A 46 -2.80 4.24 -3.42
N GLU A 47 -3.97 4.89 -3.32
CA GLU A 47 -4.42 5.64 -2.15
C GLU A 47 -5.10 4.77 -1.09
N GLY A 48 -5.29 3.47 -1.35
CA GLY A 48 -5.93 2.55 -0.40
C GLY A 48 -7.45 2.43 -0.56
N GLU A 49 -8.01 2.89 -1.68
CA GLU A 49 -9.41 2.72 -2.03
C GLU A 49 -9.63 1.48 -2.93
N ALA A 50 -10.63 0.67 -2.58
CA ALA A 50 -11.06 -0.45 -3.41
C ALA A 50 -11.80 0.03 -4.66
N VAL A 51 -11.66 -0.70 -5.76
CA VAL A 51 -12.31 -0.39 -7.04
C VAL A 51 -13.06 -1.60 -7.57
N THR A 52 -14.10 -1.38 -8.36
CA THR A 52 -14.82 -2.46 -9.04
C THR A 52 -14.47 -2.47 -10.52
N VAL A 53 -13.92 -3.58 -11.00
CA VAL A 53 -13.54 -3.79 -12.40
C VAL A 53 -14.21 -5.07 -12.90
N ASP A 54 -14.88 -5.00 -14.05
CA ASP A 54 -15.62 -6.13 -14.64
C ASP A 54 -16.61 -6.82 -13.68
N GLY A 55 -17.20 -6.06 -12.75
CA GLY A 55 -18.12 -6.58 -11.73
C GLY A 55 -17.45 -7.32 -10.57
N ARG A 56 -16.12 -7.31 -10.50
CA ARG A 56 -15.32 -7.82 -9.38
C ARG A 56 -14.73 -6.65 -8.58
N GLU A 57 -14.84 -6.74 -7.26
CA GLU A 57 -14.11 -5.84 -6.36
C GLU A 57 -12.62 -6.23 -6.30
N VAL A 58 -11.75 -5.24 -6.49
CA VAL A 58 -10.30 -5.34 -6.35
C VAL A 58 -9.90 -4.47 -5.18
N SER A 59 -9.28 -5.09 -4.18
CA SER A 59 -8.80 -4.41 -2.99
C SER A 59 -7.38 -3.85 -3.19
N PRO A 60 -7.02 -2.76 -2.50
CA PRO A 60 -5.65 -2.20 -2.53
C PRO A 60 -4.59 -3.23 -2.14
N ALA A 61 -4.92 -4.10 -1.17
CA ALA A 61 -4.03 -5.14 -0.67
C ALA A 61 -3.70 -6.21 -1.73
N GLU A 62 -4.57 -6.44 -2.72
CA GLU A 62 -4.30 -7.38 -3.83
C GLU A 62 -3.29 -6.82 -4.83
N VAL A 63 -3.18 -5.50 -4.94
CA VAL A 63 -2.27 -4.82 -5.88
C VAL A 63 -1.08 -4.20 -5.18
N HIS A 64 -1.04 -4.13 -3.86
CA HIS A 64 0.12 -3.68 -3.11
C HIS A 64 1.04 -4.85 -2.77
N GLU A 65 2.34 -4.65 -2.96
CA GLU A 65 3.36 -5.56 -2.44
C GLU A 65 3.79 -5.11 -1.05
N ARG A 66 3.59 -5.98 -0.06
CA ARG A 66 4.14 -5.78 1.28
C ARG A 66 5.65 -5.95 1.21
N ARG A 67 6.39 -4.84 1.18
CA ARG A 67 7.83 -4.85 1.30
C ARG A 67 8.21 -4.33 2.67
N THR A 68 8.73 -5.23 3.51
CA THR A 68 9.30 -4.87 4.79
C THR A 68 10.64 -4.19 4.54
N VAL A 69 10.67 -2.86 4.56
CA VAL A 69 11.92 -2.10 4.49
C VAL A 69 12.42 -1.93 5.91
N ARG A 70 13.58 -2.52 6.18
CA ARG A 70 14.32 -2.30 7.42
C ARG A 70 15.30 -1.18 7.16
N TYR A 71 15.17 -0.07 7.89
CA TYR A 71 16.17 0.98 7.90
C TYR A 71 17.17 0.68 9.02
N PRO A 72 18.39 0.19 8.72
CA PRO A 72 19.47 0.23 9.68
C PRO A 72 19.88 1.69 9.89
N ARG A 73 20.08 2.07 11.15
CA ARG A 73 20.53 3.42 11.52
C ARG A 73 22.01 3.61 11.24
#